data_AF-A0A2K3LXK0-F1
#
_entry.id   AF-A0A2K3LXK0-F1
#
_cell.length_a   1.000
_cell.length_b   1.000
_cell.length_c   1.000
_cell.angle_alpha   90.00
_cell.angle_beta   90.00
_cell.angle_gamma   90.00
#
_symmetry.space_group_name_H-M   'P 1'
#
loop_
_entity.id
_entity.type
_entity.pdbx_description
1 polymer ?
#
loop_
_entity_poly.entity_id
_entity_poly.type
_entity_poly.pdbx_seq_one_letter_code
_entity_poly.pdbx_strand_id
1 'polypeptide(L)'
;RKGQLLVVPQNFVVAEQAGNEEGLEYVVFKTNDRASVSHVKQVFSATPAEVLANAFGLRLNEVTQIKSNRNHGPLVQAQSHSQ
;
A
#
# COMPACT_ATOMS: atom_id res chain seq x y z
N ARG A 1 17.85 -2.13 -6.85
CA ARG A 1 18.77 -2.69 -7.87
C ARG A 1 19.03 -4.17 -7.56
N LYS A 2 19.35 -4.98 -8.58
CA LYS A 2 19.63 -6.41 -8.43
C LYS A 2 20.81 -6.66 -7.48
N GLY A 3 20.73 -7.73 -6.68
CA GLY A 3 21.80 -8.16 -5.78
C GLY A 3 21.86 -7.46 -4.42
N GLN A 4 20.90 -6.57 -4.12
CA GLN A 4 20.78 -5.98 -2.79
C GLN A 4 19.77 -6.70 -1.92
N LEU A 5 20.01 -6.64 -0.60
CA LEU A 5 19.08 -7.07 0.43
C LEU A 5 18.65 -5.85 1.25
N LEU A 6 17.35 -5.78 1.54
CA LEU A 6 16.76 -4.81 2.47
C LEU A 6 16.03 -5.59 3.57
N VAL A 7 16.28 -5.23 4.83
CA VAL A 7 15.54 -5.77 5.97
C VAL A 7 14.41 -4.81 6.31
N VAL A 8 13.17 -5.33 6.33
CA VAL A 8 11.99 -4.62 6.83
C VAL A 8 11.59 -5.26 8.15
N PRO A 9 11.81 -4.60 9.30
CA PRO A 9 11.40 -5.14 10.59
C PRO A 9 9.88 -5.32 10.70
N GLN A 10 9.44 -6.15 11.63
CA GLN A 10 8.01 -6.35 11.90
C GLN A 10 7.32 -5.01 12.22
N ASN A 11 6.12 -4.81 11.67
CA ASN A 11 5.28 -3.61 11.80
C ASN A 11 5.78 -2.35 11.10
N PHE A 12 6.85 -2.41 10.31
CA PHE A 12 7.26 -1.29 9.46
C PHE A 12 6.38 -1.21 8.22
N VAL A 13 6.03 0.01 7.83
CA VAL A 13 5.31 0.26 6.58
C VAL A 13 6.32 0.36 5.45
N VAL A 14 6.08 -0.38 4.36
CA VAL A 14 6.89 -0.37 3.15
C VAL A 14 5.98 -0.18 1.93
N ALA A 15 6.52 0.45 0.90
CA ALA A 15 5.89 0.55 -0.41
C ALA A 15 6.96 0.31 -1.49
N GLU A 16 6.66 -0.55 -2.46
CA GLU A 16 7.55 -0.87 -3.55
C GLU A 16 7.00 -0.26 -4.85
N GLN A 17 7.83 0.55 -5.51
CA GLN A 17 7.54 1.09 -6.84
C GLN A 17 8.57 0.57 -7.83
N ALA A 18 8.07 -0.10 -8.87
CA ALA A 18 8.88 -0.53 -9.99
C ALA A 18 9.40 0.69 -10.78
N GLY A 19 10.63 0.60 -11.29
CA GLY A 19 11.17 1.62 -12.19
C GLY A 19 10.41 1.66 -13.52
N ASN A 20 10.46 2.80 -14.22
CA ASN A 20 9.68 3.03 -15.44
C ASN A 20 10.05 2.12 -16.62
N GLU A 21 11.27 1.57 -16.65
CA GLU A 21 11.80 0.87 -17.84
C GLU A 21 11.91 -0.65 -17.65
N GLU A 22 12.54 -1.12 -16.57
CA GLU A 22 12.86 -2.55 -16.38
C GLU A 22 12.01 -3.26 -15.31
N GLY A 23 11.05 -2.56 -14.70
CA GLY A 23 10.26 -3.12 -13.61
C GLY A 23 11.06 -3.30 -12.31
N LEU A 24 10.54 -4.14 -11.39
CA LEU A 24 11.25 -4.55 -10.17
C LEU A 24 10.84 -5.97 -9.80
N GLU A 25 11.81 -6.87 -9.75
CA GLU A 25 11.64 -8.26 -9.29
C GLU A 25 12.41 -8.50 -8.01
N TYR A 26 11.79 -9.19 -7.05
CA TYR A 26 12.39 -9.51 -5.76
C TYR A 26 11.69 -10.71 -5.11
N VAL A 27 12.35 -11.27 -4.09
CA VAL A 27 11.79 -12.28 -3.19
C VAL A 27 11.80 -11.74 -1.76
N VAL A 28 10.76 -12.08 -0.98
CA VAL A 28 10.67 -11.70 0.43
C VAL A 28 10.69 -12.96 1.28
N PHE A 29 11.70 -13.06 2.14
CA PHE A 29 11.74 -14.05 3.20
C PHE A 29 11.14 -13.45 4.47
N LYS A 30 10.18 -14.14 5.10
CA LYS A 30 9.54 -13.71 6.33
C LYS A 30 9.86 -14.68 7.45
N THR A 31 10.19 -14.17 8.62
CA THR A 31 10.61 -14.96 9.79
C THR A 31 9.41 -15.53 10.58
N ASN A 32 8.38 -16.00 9.86
CA ASN A 32 7.17 -16.61 10.41
C ASN A 32 6.53 -17.49 9.32
N ASP A 33 6.18 -18.73 9.65
CA ASP A 33 5.59 -19.73 8.75
C ASP A 33 4.17 -19.36 8.28
N ARG A 34 3.46 -18.54 9.05
CA ARG A 34 2.12 -18.03 8.76
C ARG A 34 2.10 -16.51 8.67
N ALA A 35 3.16 -15.92 8.12
CA ALA A 35 3.27 -14.47 8.00
C ALA A 35 2.10 -13.86 7.20
N SER A 36 1.41 -12.90 7.81
CA SER A 36 0.32 -12.14 7.17
C SER A 36 0.76 -10.70 6.88
N VAL A 37 0.17 -10.09 5.85
CA VAL A 37 0.40 -8.69 5.47
C VAL A 37 -0.93 -7.98 5.45
N SER A 38 -0.96 -6.76 5.98
CA SER A 38 -2.08 -5.86 5.83
C SER A 38 -1.67 -4.70 4.93
N HIS A 39 -2.47 -4.44 3.90
CA HIS A 39 -2.24 -3.31 3.01
C HIS A 39 -3.07 -2.13 3.49
N VAL A 40 -2.46 -0.94 3.60
CA VAL A 40 -3.11 0.28 4.11
C VAL A 40 -4.44 0.55 3.41
N LYS A 41 -4.51 0.33 2.09
CA LYS A 41 -5.74 0.48 1.31
C LYS A 41 -6.89 -0.42 1.83
N GLN A 42 -6.59 -1.69 2.14
CA GLN A 42 -7.59 -2.62 2.69
C GLN A 42 -8.02 -2.21 4.10
N VAL A 43 -7.08 -1.74 4.93
CA VAL A 43 -7.39 -1.20 6.26
C VAL A 43 -8.36 -0.02 6.15
N PHE A 44 -8.12 0.91 5.22
CA PHE A 44 -9.01 2.05 4.99
C PHE A 44 -10.38 1.62 4.47
N SER A 45 -10.45 0.65 3.55
CA SER A 45 -11.73 0.09 3.09
C SER A 45 -12.53 -0.55 4.23
N ALA A 46 -11.86 -1.25 5.16
CA ALA A 46 -12.48 -1.90 6.31
C ALA A 46 -12.85 -0.93 7.46
N THR A 47 -12.19 0.23 7.54
CA THR A 47 -12.43 1.21 8.61
C THR A 47 -13.74 1.98 8.37
N PRO A 48 -14.60 2.21 9.40
CA PRO A 48 -15.80 3.02 9.26
C PRO A 48 -15.50 4.43 8.71
N ALA A 49 -16.40 4.97 7.88
CA ALA A 49 -16.16 6.22 7.19
C ALA A 49 -16.02 7.40 8.16
N GLU A 50 -16.80 7.43 9.24
CA GLU A 50 -16.70 8.49 10.25
C GLU A 50 -15.39 8.44 11.02
N VAL A 51 -14.81 7.25 11.23
CA VAL A 51 -13.50 7.11 11.90
C VAL A 51 -12.41 7.76 11.04
N LEU A 52 -12.40 7.48 9.74
CA LEU A 52 -11.45 8.10 8.81
C LEU A 52 -11.69 9.61 8.68
N ALA A 53 -12.96 10.04 8.57
CA ALA A 53 -13.31 11.45 8.47
C ALA A 53 -12.78 12.25 9.67
N ASN A 54 -13.01 11.75 10.88
CA ASN A 54 -12.58 12.44 12.10
C ASN A 54 -11.06 12.36 12.32
N ALA A 55 -10.43 11.20 12.07
CA ALA A 55 -9.00 11.02 12.29
C ALA A 55 -8.14 11.87 11.34
N PHE A 56 -8.60 12.07 10.10
CA PHE A 56 -7.85 12.78 9.06
C PHE A 56 -8.42 14.15 8.70
N GLY A 57 -9.50 14.61 9.35
CA GLY A 57 -10.15 15.89 9.05
C GLY A 57 -10.76 15.95 7.64
N LEU A 58 -11.27 14.83 7.14
CA LEU A 58 -11.82 14.69 5.80
C LEU A 58 -13.34 14.78 5.78
N ARG A 59 -13.90 15.28 4.68
CA ARG A 59 -15.33 15.19 4.39
C ARG A 59 -15.69 13.76 3.97
N LEU A 60 -16.92 13.33 4.22
CA LEU A 60 -17.37 11.97 3.89
C LEU A 60 -17.27 11.63 2.38
N ASN A 61 -17.41 12.62 1.49
CA ASN A 61 -17.22 12.42 0.05
C ASN A 61 -15.75 12.16 -0.32
N GLU A 62 -14.80 12.77 0.40
CA GLU A 62 -13.36 12.51 0.25
C GLU A 62 -13.00 11.11 0.76
N VAL A 63 -13.60 10.69 1.88
CA VAL A 63 -13.46 9.31 2.38
C VAL A 63 -14.01 8.30 1.38
N THR A 64 -15.15 8.59 0.75
CA THR A 64 -15.72 7.74 -0.30
C THR A 64 -14.75 7.54 -1.47
N GLN A 65 -14.03 8.59 -1.89
CA GLN A 65 -13.01 8.48 -2.93
C GLN A 65 -11.85 7.56 -2.53
N ILE A 66 -11.38 7.67 -1.28
CA ILE A 66 -10.31 6.83 -0.73
C ILE A 66 -10.74 5.35 -0.67
N LYS A 67 -11.97 5.09 -0.22
CA LYS A 67 -12.50 3.73 -0.03
C LYS A 67 -12.91 3.03 -1.34
N SER A 68 -13.36 3.80 -2.33
CA SER A 68 -13.99 3.27 -3.56
C SER A 68 -13.02 3.14 -4.74
N ASN A 69 -11.72 3.34 -4.52
CA ASN A 69 -10.74 3.31 -5.62
C ASN A 69 -10.60 1.88 -6.20
N ARG A 70 -10.86 1.75 -7.51
CA ARG A 70 -11.19 0.52 -8.28
C ARG A 70 -10.22 -0.66 -8.24
N ASN A 71 -9.04 -0.53 -7.65
CA ASN A 71 -8.12 -1.67 -7.47
C ASN A 71 -8.38 -2.37 -6.13
N HIS A 72 -9.01 -3.54 -6.16
CA HIS A 72 -9.31 -4.33 -4.95
C HIS A 72 -8.07 -4.98 -4.31
N GLY A 73 -6.94 -5.02 -5.02
CA GLY A 73 -5.68 -5.60 -4.56
C GLY A 73 -4.66 -4.55 -4.12
N PRO A 74 -3.52 -5.01 -3.57
CA PRO A 74 -2.43 -4.15 -3.13
C PRO A 74 -1.63 -3.53 -4.28
N LEU A 75 -1.69 -4.13 -5.47
CA LEU A 75 -1.00 -3.63 -6.65
C LEU A 75 -1.77 -2.45 -7.24
N VAL A 76 -1.05 -1.35 -7.46
CA VAL A 76 -1.57 -0.12 -8.06
C VAL A 76 -0.75 0.23 -9.28
N GLN A 77 -1.43 0.70 -10.33
CA GLN A 77 -0.75 1.31 -11.46
C GLN A 77 -0.39 2.73 -11.04
N ALA A 78 0.89 2.94 -10.70
CA ALA A 78 1.39 4.27 -10.41
C ALA A 78 1.31 5.12 -11.69
N GLN A 79 0.65 6.28 -11.62
CA GLN A 79 0.70 7.26 -12.69
C GLN A 79 1.96 8.09 -12.51
N SER A 80 2.97 7.85 -13.34
CA SER A 80 4.11 8.76 -13.47
C SER A 80 3.60 10.03 -14.12
N HIS A 81 3.33 11.09 -13.34
CA HIS A 81 3.25 12.43 -13.91
C HIS A 81 4.65 12.79 -14.38
N SER A 82 4.87 12.82 -15.69
CA SER A 82 6.02 13.50 -16.26
C SER A 82 5.92 14.97 -15.89
N GLN A 83 6.78 15.43 -14.97
CA GLN A 83 7.09 16.86 -14.87
C GLN A 83 7.98 17.26 -16.05
#